data_AF-A0A0V0X3D2-F1
#
_entry.id   AF-A0A0V0X3D2-F1
#
_cell.length_a   1.000
_cell.length_b   1.000
_cell.length_c   1.000
_cell.angle_alpha   90.00
_cell.angle_beta   90.00
_cell.angle_gamma   90.00
#
_symmetry.space_group_name_H-M   'P 1'
#
loop_
_entity.id
_entity.type
_entity.pdbx_description
1 polymer ?
#
loop_
_entity_poly.entity_id
_entity_poly.type
_entity_poly.pdbx_seq_one_letter_code
_entity_poly.pdbx_strand_id
1 'polypeptide(L)'
;MNLLYPSCGDTTSCTDYSSQCPDWASGGQCESKYDKHYVPFDLKPIAFLLGRWRSEFGGKARFPTIPNFTYGEQLDFKLSDTPLFGMPSMNYSAFAWGINNKESLHSEYGFFTVKNHTNTIGLTTVMSNGFTSVEEGQVSGNKIVLKLVDIGRISWSRDLPVLDMIREITLIDPTTLEQRLQMETLTHKMQDHTFIRYKKVFP
;
A
#
# COMPACT_ATOMS: atom_id res chain seq x y z
N MET A 1 15.58 5.10 -21.19
CA MET A 1 16.44 4.41 -20.20
C MET A 1 15.73 3.13 -19.81
N ASN A 2 16.22 2.00 -20.32
CA ASN A 2 15.59 0.69 -20.13
C ASN A 2 15.87 0.18 -18.71
N LEU A 3 14.82 -0.05 -17.91
CA LEU A 3 14.90 -0.76 -16.65
C LEU A 3 14.91 -2.27 -16.96
N LEU A 4 16.09 -2.80 -17.26
CA LEU A 4 16.33 -4.24 -17.26
C LEU A 4 16.54 -4.67 -15.80
N TYR A 5 15.55 -5.34 -15.22
CA TYR A 5 15.73 -6.04 -13.95
C TYR A 5 16.44 -7.37 -14.23
N PRO A 6 17.58 -7.69 -13.57
CA PRO A 6 18.14 -9.02 -13.66
C PRO A 6 17.34 -9.97 -12.77
N SER A 7 16.76 -11.00 -13.38
CA SER A 7 16.33 -12.20 -12.66
C SER A 7 17.58 -12.99 -12.28
N CYS A 8 17.76 -13.31 -10.99
CA CYS A 8 18.79 -14.25 -10.56
C CYS A 8 18.52 -15.61 -11.23
N GLY A 9 19.45 -16.05 -12.08
CA GLY A 9 19.42 -17.34 -12.77
C GLY A 9 20.84 -17.90 -12.91
N ASP A 10 21.03 -19.07 -12.31
CA ASP A 10 22.08 -20.10 -12.47
C ASP A 10 23.50 -19.65 -12.85
N THR A 11 24.34 -19.43 -11.83
CA THR A 11 25.49 -20.29 -11.44
C THR A 11 26.53 -19.53 -10.59
N THR A 12 26.71 -19.97 -9.33
CA THR A 12 27.86 -19.77 -8.39
C THR A 12 28.38 -18.34 -8.12
N SER A 13 28.45 -17.77 -6.90
CA SER A 13 27.90 -17.99 -5.55
C SER A 13 28.11 -16.65 -4.84
N CYS A 14 27.11 -16.12 -4.13
CA CYS A 14 27.26 -14.93 -3.30
C CYS A 14 27.35 -15.37 -1.81
N THR A 15 27.94 -14.57 -0.89
CA THR A 15 27.83 -14.83 0.58
C THR A 15 27.61 -13.56 1.44
N ASP A 16 26.84 -13.64 2.56
CA ASP A 16 26.49 -12.56 3.55
C ASP A 16 27.47 -12.30 4.69
N TYR A 17 27.30 -11.13 5.33
CA TYR A 17 27.67 -10.88 6.73
C TYR A 17 26.60 -10.23 7.65
N SER A 18 25.37 -9.96 7.18
CA SER A 18 24.16 -10.11 8.02
C SER A 18 23.93 -11.61 8.28
N SER A 19 22.95 -12.03 9.07
CA SER A 19 22.47 -13.43 8.98
C SER A 19 21.32 -13.58 7.99
N GLN A 20 20.84 -12.47 7.42
CA GLN A 20 19.63 -12.42 6.59
C GLN A 20 19.75 -11.61 5.30
N CYS A 21 20.90 -11.00 5.03
CA CYS A 21 21.19 -10.44 3.72
C CYS A 21 22.34 -11.16 2.97
N PRO A 22 22.47 -12.52 3.01
CA PRO A 22 23.44 -13.17 2.16
C PRO A 22 22.96 -12.87 0.80
N ASP A 23 23.73 -12.11 0.05
CA ASP A 23 23.55 -12.13 -1.39
C ASP A 23 22.48 -11.16 -1.88
N TRP A 24 22.44 -9.97 -1.27
CA TRP A 24 22.15 -8.80 -2.10
C TRP A 24 23.03 -8.79 -3.39
N ALA A 25 24.22 -9.41 -3.32
CA ALA A 25 25.28 -9.52 -4.31
C ALA A 25 24.96 -10.29 -5.61
N SER A 26 23.79 -10.93 -5.76
CA SER A 26 23.35 -11.45 -7.07
C SER A 26 22.54 -10.42 -7.90
N GLY A 27 22.39 -9.16 -7.43
CA GLY A 27 22.00 -8.08 -8.34
C GLY A 27 21.12 -6.92 -7.85
N GLY A 28 20.98 -6.62 -6.56
CA GLY A 28 20.55 -5.25 -6.23
C GLY A 28 19.89 -4.95 -4.88
N GLN A 29 20.59 -4.11 -4.12
CA GLN A 29 20.14 -3.16 -3.09
C GLN A 29 19.32 -3.71 -1.92
N CYS A 30 20.03 -4.04 -0.84
CA CYS A 30 19.47 -4.13 0.50
C CYS A 30 18.96 -2.75 0.93
N GLU A 31 17.69 -2.47 0.67
CA GLU A 31 17.03 -1.26 1.17
C GLU A 31 16.63 -1.51 2.64
N SER A 32 17.42 -0.99 3.59
CA SER A 32 17.14 -1.07 5.04
C SER A 32 15.73 -0.62 5.43
N LYS A 33 15.10 0.17 4.56
CA LYS A 33 13.71 0.63 4.69
C LYS A 33 12.68 -0.51 4.63
N TYR A 34 13.02 -1.73 4.20
CA TYR A 34 12.11 -2.89 4.26
C TYR A 34 12.45 -3.89 5.36
N ASP A 35 13.51 -3.65 6.14
CA ASP A 35 13.94 -4.59 7.16
C ASP A 35 13.15 -4.39 8.47
N LYS A 36 12.45 -5.45 8.88
CA LYS A 36 11.62 -5.50 10.08
C LYS A 36 12.39 -5.25 11.38
N HIS A 37 13.71 -5.45 11.42
CA HIS A 37 14.51 -5.22 12.62
C HIS A 37 14.66 -3.74 12.95
N TYR A 38 14.52 -2.86 11.94
CA TYR A 38 14.58 -1.42 12.11
C TYR A 38 13.22 -0.77 12.34
N VAL A 39 12.15 -1.57 12.45
CA VAL A 39 10.80 -1.04 12.71
C VAL A 39 10.76 -0.37 14.09
N PRO A 40 10.46 0.94 14.15
CA PRO A 40 10.25 1.64 15.41
C PRO A 40 9.17 0.95 16.25
N PHE A 41 9.28 1.04 17.58
CA PHE A 41 8.36 0.36 18.50
C PHE A 41 6.88 0.60 18.14
N ASP A 42 6.53 1.84 17.82
CA ASP A 42 5.16 2.25 17.50
C ASP A 42 4.62 1.60 16.21
N LEU A 43 5.50 1.31 15.25
CA LEU A 43 5.10 0.73 13.96
C LEU A 43 5.12 -0.81 13.95
N LYS A 44 5.53 -1.45 15.06
CA LYS A 44 5.51 -2.92 15.17
C LYS A 44 4.16 -3.57 14.85
N PRO A 45 3.01 -3.00 15.27
CA PRO A 45 1.70 -3.56 14.95
C PRO A 45 1.42 -3.68 13.44
N ILE A 46 2.09 -2.87 12.61
CA ILE A 46 1.89 -2.84 11.15
C ILE A 46 3.12 -3.34 10.36
N ALA A 47 4.13 -3.87 11.04
CA ALA A 47 5.38 -4.35 10.42
C ALA A 47 5.14 -5.41 9.34
N PHE A 48 4.01 -6.12 9.42
CA PHE A 48 3.61 -7.14 8.47
C PHE A 48 3.31 -6.60 7.06
N LEU A 49 3.10 -5.28 6.92
CA LEU A 49 2.92 -4.63 5.62
C LEU A 49 4.23 -4.44 4.86
N LEU A 50 5.38 -4.39 5.54
CA LEU A 50 6.67 -4.10 4.92
C LEU A 50 6.93 -5.00 3.71
N GLY A 51 7.25 -4.35 2.60
CA GLY A 51 7.51 -4.99 1.33
C GLY A 51 6.69 -4.37 0.19
N ARG A 52 6.88 -4.98 -0.97
CA ARG A 52 6.17 -4.67 -2.20
C ARG A 52 5.19 -5.78 -2.49
N TRP A 53 3.96 -5.38 -2.77
CA TRP A 53 2.85 -6.28 -3.03
C TRP A 53 2.31 -5.97 -4.41
N ARG A 54 2.17 -6.98 -5.26
CA ARG A 54 1.78 -6.77 -6.65
C ARG A 54 0.71 -7.75 -7.08
N SER A 55 -0.22 -7.25 -7.88
CA SER A 55 -1.20 -8.05 -8.59
C SER A 55 -1.32 -7.54 -10.01
N GLU A 56 -1.16 -8.41 -11.01
CA GLU A 56 -1.28 -8.00 -12.42
C GLU A 56 -2.74 -7.93 -12.89
N PHE A 57 -3.61 -8.73 -12.26
CA PHE A 57 -5.01 -8.95 -12.68
C PHE A 57 -5.97 -9.26 -11.51
N GLY A 58 -5.49 -9.21 -10.26
CA GLY A 58 -6.31 -9.55 -9.09
C GLY A 58 -7.24 -8.44 -8.61
N GLY A 59 -7.08 -7.21 -9.12
CA GLY A 59 -7.94 -6.08 -8.79
C GLY A 59 -9.29 -6.15 -9.48
N LYS A 60 -10.34 -5.83 -8.74
CA LYS A 60 -11.72 -5.73 -9.22
C LYS A 60 -12.28 -4.39 -8.76
N ALA A 61 -12.69 -3.56 -9.70
CA ALA A 61 -13.37 -2.30 -9.44
C ALA A 61 -14.84 -2.43 -9.83
N ARG A 62 -15.74 -1.98 -8.95
CA ARG A 62 -17.18 -2.00 -9.12
C ARG A 62 -17.77 -0.76 -8.47
N PHE A 63 -18.63 -0.03 -9.17
CA PHE A 63 -19.43 1.03 -8.57
C PHE A 63 -20.63 1.27 -9.49
N PRO A 64 -21.81 1.70 -9.01
CA PRO A 64 -23.00 1.84 -9.86
C PRO A 64 -22.81 2.72 -11.10
N THR A 65 -21.89 3.68 -11.06
CA THR A 65 -21.63 4.64 -12.14
C THR A 65 -20.45 4.26 -13.05
N ILE A 66 -19.77 3.13 -12.81
CA ILE A 66 -18.64 2.67 -13.63
C ILE A 66 -18.88 1.22 -14.08
N PRO A 67 -18.41 0.83 -15.28
CA PRO A 67 -18.38 -0.57 -15.67
C PRO A 67 -17.56 -1.39 -14.66
N ASN A 68 -17.94 -2.65 -14.45
CA ASN A 68 -17.06 -3.56 -13.71
C ASN A 68 -15.81 -3.82 -14.54
N PHE A 69 -14.63 -3.60 -13.96
CA PHE A 69 -13.37 -3.90 -14.63
C PHE A 69 -12.34 -4.49 -13.68
N THR A 70 -11.32 -5.10 -14.26
CA THR A 70 -10.15 -5.61 -13.54
C THR A 70 -8.95 -4.73 -13.81
N TYR A 71 -8.08 -4.60 -12.83
CA TYR A 71 -6.88 -3.78 -12.90
C TYR A 71 -5.70 -4.48 -12.23
N GLY A 72 -4.49 -4.06 -12.61
CA GLY A 72 -3.28 -4.41 -11.88
C GLY A 72 -2.89 -3.27 -10.95
N GLU A 73 -2.23 -3.61 -9.85
CA GLU A 73 -1.75 -2.63 -8.88
C GLU A 73 -0.53 -3.14 -8.13
N GLN A 74 0.32 -2.20 -7.74
CA GLN A 74 1.44 -2.44 -6.86
C GLN A 74 1.36 -1.52 -5.64
N LEU A 75 1.49 -2.10 -4.46
CA LEU A 75 1.71 -1.39 -3.20
C LEU A 75 3.19 -1.47 -2.83
N ASP A 76 3.73 -0.38 -2.29
CA ASP A 76 5.08 -0.31 -1.72
C ASP A 76 4.96 0.24 -0.29
N PHE A 77 5.29 -0.59 0.70
CA PHE A 77 5.36 -0.21 2.11
C PHE A 77 6.79 -0.27 2.58
N LYS A 78 7.32 0.86 3.04
CA LYS A 78 8.70 0.97 3.53
C LYS A 78 8.80 1.94 4.69
N LEU A 79 9.73 1.70 5.59
CA LEU A 79 10.05 2.60 6.69
C LEU A 79 10.40 3.98 6.14
N SER A 80 9.80 5.01 6.73
CA SER A 80 10.23 6.39 6.52
C SER A 80 11.53 6.66 7.28
N ASP A 81 12.19 7.74 6.92
CA ASP A 81 13.34 8.22 7.69
C ASP A 81 12.85 8.53 9.13
N THR A 82 13.56 8.01 10.13
CA THR A 82 13.15 8.17 11.53
C THR A 82 13.38 9.61 11.95
N PRO A 83 12.33 10.35 12.36
CA PRO A 83 12.50 11.75 12.71
C PRO A 83 13.21 11.88 14.07
N LEU A 84 13.98 12.97 14.26
CA LEU A 84 14.56 13.33 15.57
C LEU A 84 13.47 13.64 16.61
N PHE A 85 12.36 14.22 16.15
CA PHE A 85 11.20 14.58 16.96
C PHE A 85 9.93 14.29 16.15
N GLY A 86 8.90 13.77 16.81
CA GLY A 86 7.61 13.44 16.18
C GLY A 86 7.39 11.94 16.08
N MET A 87 6.30 11.56 15.43
CA MET A 87 5.90 10.16 15.31
C MET A 87 6.59 9.50 14.11
N PRO A 88 7.15 8.29 14.26
CA PRO A 88 7.65 7.53 13.12
C PRO A 88 6.50 7.20 12.17
N SER A 89 6.83 7.03 10.89
CA SER A 89 5.86 6.67 9.86
C SER A 89 6.37 5.57 8.93
N MET A 90 5.43 4.92 8.25
CA MET A 90 5.70 4.01 7.15
C MET A 90 5.19 4.65 5.86
N ASN A 91 6.07 4.83 4.89
CA ASN A 91 5.72 5.26 3.55
C ASN A 91 4.78 4.24 2.90
N TYR A 92 3.76 4.75 2.25
CA TYR A 92 2.81 4.00 1.44
C TYR A 92 2.77 4.60 0.04
N SER A 93 2.83 3.74 -0.96
CA SER A 93 2.46 4.12 -2.32
C SER A 93 1.67 3.00 -2.98
N ALA A 94 0.67 3.38 -3.76
CA ALA A 94 -0.10 2.51 -4.63
C ALA A 94 -0.04 3.04 -6.06
N PHE A 95 0.21 2.16 -7.01
CA PHE A 95 0.18 2.48 -8.43
C PHE A 95 -0.70 1.47 -9.15
N ALA A 96 -1.82 1.92 -9.72
CA ALA A 96 -2.80 1.10 -10.42
C ALA A 96 -2.77 1.35 -11.93
N TRP A 97 -2.90 0.28 -12.71
CA TRP A 97 -2.85 0.32 -14.17
C TRP A 97 -3.89 -0.58 -14.84
N GLY A 98 -4.27 -0.20 -16.06
CA GLY A 98 -5.17 -0.97 -16.91
C GLY A 98 -4.53 -2.28 -17.37
N ILE A 99 -5.33 -3.35 -17.45
CA ILE A 99 -4.81 -4.69 -17.82
C ILE A 99 -4.27 -4.78 -19.24
N ASN A 100 -4.81 -3.99 -20.18
CA ASN A 100 -4.56 -4.18 -21.61
C ASN A 100 -3.24 -3.52 -22.07
N ASN A 101 -3.04 -2.26 -21.72
CA ASN A 101 -1.92 -1.44 -22.20
C ASN A 101 -1.07 -0.86 -21.06
N LYS A 102 -1.32 -1.27 -19.80
CA LYS A 102 -0.65 -0.74 -18.60
C LYS A 102 -0.77 0.78 -18.46
N GLU A 103 -1.83 1.37 -19.01
CA GLU A 103 -2.13 2.78 -18.81
C GLU A 103 -2.33 3.07 -17.32
N SER A 104 -1.76 4.18 -16.83
CA SER A 104 -1.93 4.61 -15.45
C SER A 104 -3.41 4.93 -15.21
N LEU A 105 -4.01 4.27 -14.22
CA LEU A 105 -5.38 4.54 -13.79
C LEU A 105 -5.40 5.50 -12.60
N HIS A 106 -4.55 5.20 -11.61
CA HIS A 106 -4.55 5.89 -10.33
C HIS A 106 -3.19 5.72 -9.65
N SER A 107 -2.78 6.74 -8.89
CA SER A 107 -1.66 6.63 -7.97
C SER A 107 -2.00 7.30 -6.65
N GLU A 108 -1.66 6.65 -5.55
CA GLU A 108 -1.88 7.12 -4.19
C GLU A 108 -0.55 7.10 -3.45
N TYR A 109 -0.21 8.15 -2.72
CA TYR A 109 1.01 8.26 -1.93
C TYR A 109 0.68 8.77 -0.54
N GLY A 110 1.35 8.27 0.48
CA GLY A 110 1.01 8.65 1.84
C GLY A 110 1.86 8.03 2.92
N PHE A 111 1.37 8.15 4.15
CA PHE A 111 2.05 7.66 5.35
C PHE A 111 1.07 6.96 6.28
N PHE A 112 1.46 5.78 6.74
CA PHE A 112 0.88 5.17 7.93
C PHE A 112 1.59 5.69 9.17
N THR A 113 0.80 6.01 10.19
CA THR A 113 1.28 6.34 11.54
C THR A 113 0.49 5.53 12.55
N VAL A 114 1.14 5.16 13.66
CA VAL A 114 0.48 4.46 14.77
C VAL A 114 0.63 5.34 16.00
N LYS A 115 -0.50 5.61 16.67
CA LYS A 115 -0.48 6.38 17.91
C LYS A 115 0.28 5.59 18.97
N ASN A 116 1.27 6.24 19.58
CA ASN A 116 2.22 5.65 20.52
C ASN A 116 1.52 4.77 21.59
N HIS A 117 2.05 3.55 21.78
CA HIS A 117 1.56 2.54 22.72
C HIS A 117 0.08 2.13 22.52
N THR A 118 -0.48 2.30 21.32
CA THR A 118 -1.83 1.86 20.99
C THR A 118 -1.86 1.07 19.68
N ASN A 119 -3.04 0.57 19.32
CA ASN A 119 -3.33 0.02 17.99
C ASN A 119 -4.10 1.01 17.10
N THR A 120 -4.23 2.27 17.52
CA THR A 120 -4.86 3.30 16.71
C THR A 120 -3.91 3.69 15.58
N ILE A 121 -4.37 3.54 14.36
CA ILE A 121 -3.60 3.77 13.14
C ILE A 121 -4.24 4.88 12.33
N GLY A 122 -3.42 5.73 11.71
CA GLY A 122 -3.84 6.75 10.77
C GLY A 122 -3.14 6.56 9.42
N LEU A 123 -3.86 6.82 8.33
CA LEU A 123 -3.35 6.87 6.97
C LEU A 123 -3.67 8.25 6.38
N THR A 124 -2.64 8.96 5.93
CA THR A 124 -2.81 10.22 5.18
C THR A 124 -2.31 10.04 3.76
N THR A 125 -3.12 10.36 2.77
CA THR A 125 -2.78 10.14 1.35
C THR A 125 -3.09 11.32 0.46
N VAL A 126 -2.32 11.44 -0.62
CA VAL A 126 -2.54 12.31 -1.77
C VAL A 126 -2.61 11.47 -3.03
N MET A 127 -3.52 11.81 -3.94
CA MET A 127 -3.89 10.99 -5.08
C MET A 127 -3.75 11.73 -6.41
N SER A 128 -3.38 11.01 -7.47
CA SER A 128 -3.16 11.56 -8.81
C SER A 128 -4.40 12.17 -9.46
N ASN A 129 -5.60 11.79 -9.01
CA ASN A 129 -6.88 12.36 -9.44
C ASN A 129 -7.27 13.63 -8.65
N GLY A 130 -6.38 14.14 -7.80
CA GLY A 130 -6.55 15.42 -7.11
C GLY A 130 -7.31 15.34 -5.80
N PHE A 131 -7.33 14.16 -5.16
CA PHE A 131 -7.86 13.97 -3.82
C PHE A 131 -6.75 13.88 -2.77
N THR A 132 -7.10 14.24 -1.55
CA THR A 132 -6.31 13.98 -0.34
C THR A 132 -7.24 13.41 0.72
N SER A 133 -6.79 12.45 1.52
CA SER A 133 -7.62 11.87 2.58
C SER A 133 -6.85 11.69 3.88
N VAL A 134 -7.60 11.76 4.97
CA VAL A 134 -7.20 11.35 6.31
C VAL A 134 -8.13 10.22 6.72
N GLU A 135 -7.57 9.04 6.95
CA GLU A 135 -8.29 7.87 7.44
C GLU A 135 -7.74 7.45 8.81
N GLU A 136 -8.60 7.06 9.75
CA GLU A 136 -8.21 6.57 11.08
C GLU A 136 -8.92 5.26 11.41
N GLY A 137 -8.30 4.44 12.24
CA GLY A 137 -8.92 3.21 12.70
C GLY A 137 -8.04 2.37 13.60
N GLN A 138 -8.14 1.05 13.47
CA GLN A 138 -7.48 0.11 14.38
C GLN A 138 -6.75 -1.01 13.61
N VAL A 139 -5.62 -1.45 14.16
CA VAL A 139 -4.98 -2.71 13.79
C VAL A 139 -5.29 -3.79 14.81
N SER A 140 -5.69 -4.97 14.35
CA SER A 140 -5.99 -6.14 15.17
C SER A 140 -5.41 -7.38 14.51
N GLY A 141 -4.33 -7.91 15.10
CA GLY A 141 -3.59 -9.04 14.54
C GLY A 141 -3.02 -8.72 13.17
N ASN A 142 -3.55 -9.38 12.14
CA ASN A 142 -3.16 -9.26 10.73
C ASN A 142 -4.11 -8.39 9.90
N LYS A 143 -5.07 -7.69 10.54
CA LYS A 143 -6.08 -6.87 9.88
C LYS A 143 -6.00 -5.42 10.34
N ILE A 144 -6.10 -4.49 9.39
CA ILE A 144 -6.28 -3.06 9.59
C ILE A 144 -7.66 -2.68 9.04
N VAL A 145 -8.41 -1.90 9.80
CA VAL A 145 -9.64 -1.25 9.34
C VAL A 145 -9.49 0.23 9.57
N LEU A 146 -9.62 1.01 8.51
CA LEU A 146 -9.56 2.47 8.48
C LEU A 146 -10.91 3.02 8.02
N LYS A 147 -11.32 4.14 8.61
CA LYS A 147 -12.48 4.92 8.21
C LYS A 147 -12.06 6.33 7.85
N LEU A 148 -12.69 6.91 6.83
CA LEU A 148 -12.48 8.30 6.45
C LEU A 148 -12.82 9.25 7.61
N VAL A 149 -11.90 10.15 7.90
CA VAL A 149 -12.10 11.28 8.81
C VAL A 149 -12.31 12.57 8.03
N ASP A 150 -11.48 12.80 7.00
CA ASP A 150 -11.58 13.98 6.15
C ASP A 150 -11.10 13.70 4.72
N ILE A 151 -11.65 14.43 3.76
CA ILE A 151 -11.31 14.34 2.34
C ILE A 151 -11.31 15.70 1.66
N GLY A 152 -10.17 16.05 1.09
CA GLY A 152 -10.01 17.22 0.23
C GLY A 152 -10.01 16.82 -1.24
N ARG A 153 -10.47 17.74 -2.10
CA ARG A 153 -10.35 17.60 -3.55
C ARG A 153 -10.06 18.94 -4.21
N ILE A 154 -9.34 18.90 -5.32
CA ILE A 154 -9.21 20.07 -6.20
C ILE A 154 -10.55 20.41 -6.87
N SER A 155 -10.79 21.69 -7.12
CA SER A 155 -12.09 22.19 -7.61
C SER A 155 -12.44 21.73 -9.03
N TRP A 156 -11.44 21.37 -9.85
CA TRP A 156 -11.62 20.90 -11.22
C TRP A 156 -11.45 19.38 -11.38
N SER A 157 -11.42 18.61 -10.28
CA SER A 157 -11.53 17.15 -10.39
C SER A 157 -12.88 16.78 -11.01
N ARG A 158 -12.89 15.78 -11.88
CA ARG A 158 -14.11 15.33 -12.59
C ARG A 158 -14.83 14.20 -11.85
N ASP A 159 -14.17 13.58 -10.88
CA ASP A 159 -14.76 12.49 -10.11
C ASP A 159 -15.88 13.00 -9.22
N LEU A 160 -16.84 12.12 -8.91
CA LEU A 160 -17.92 12.45 -7.98
C LEU A 160 -17.37 12.73 -6.58
N PRO A 161 -17.99 13.64 -5.80
CA PRO A 161 -17.61 13.84 -4.41
C PRO A 161 -17.79 12.54 -3.61
N VAL A 162 -16.68 12.07 -3.04
CA VAL A 162 -16.66 11.01 -2.04
C VAL A 162 -17.03 11.61 -0.69
N LEU A 163 -17.90 10.94 0.05
CA LEU A 163 -18.41 11.40 1.35
C LEU A 163 -17.87 10.57 2.52
N ASP A 164 -17.71 9.26 2.34
CA ASP A 164 -17.18 8.36 3.37
C ASP A 164 -16.44 7.20 2.68
N MET A 165 -15.45 6.62 3.37
CA MET A 165 -14.70 5.46 2.90
C MET A 165 -14.39 4.52 4.07
N ILE A 166 -14.36 3.22 3.78
CA ILE A 166 -13.85 2.19 4.69
C ILE A 166 -12.80 1.38 3.93
N ARG A 167 -11.57 1.40 4.42
CA ARG A 167 -10.47 0.60 3.87
C ARG A 167 -10.13 -0.53 4.83
N GLU A 168 -10.12 -1.74 4.32
CA GLU A 168 -9.63 -2.91 5.05
C GLU A 168 -8.38 -3.47 4.36
N ILE A 169 -7.33 -3.73 5.15
CA ILE A 169 -6.10 -4.39 4.70
C ILE A 169 -5.89 -5.61 5.58
N THR A 170 -5.82 -6.80 4.98
CA THR A 170 -5.66 -8.06 5.72
C THR A 170 -4.52 -8.89 5.15
N LEU A 171 -3.56 -9.27 5.98
CA LEU A 171 -2.53 -10.24 5.62
C LEU A 171 -3.10 -11.65 5.79
N ILE A 172 -3.45 -12.30 4.69
CA ILE A 172 -4.09 -13.62 4.69
C ILE A 172 -3.08 -14.71 5.07
N ASP A 173 -1.88 -14.62 4.51
CA ASP A 173 -0.74 -15.51 4.76
C ASP A 173 0.56 -14.72 4.50
N PRO A 174 1.76 -15.25 4.83
CA PRO A 174 3.03 -14.51 4.70
C PRO A 174 3.32 -13.93 3.30
N THR A 175 2.64 -14.42 2.26
CA THR A 175 2.85 -14.03 0.86
C THR A 175 1.63 -13.41 0.19
N THR A 176 0.50 -13.30 0.90
CA THR A 176 -0.78 -12.82 0.34
C THR A 176 -1.39 -11.71 1.18
N LEU A 177 -1.50 -10.53 0.58
CA LEU A 177 -2.21 -9.38 1.15
C LEU A 177 -3.55 -9.19 0.42
N GLU A 178 -4.59 -8.84 1.15
CA GLU A 178 -5.89 -8.47 0.61
C GLU A 178 -6.22 -7.03 1.00
N GLN A 179 -6.71 -6.24 0.05
CA GLN A 179 -7.25 -4.91 0.30
C GLN A 179 -8.68 -4.80 -0.23
N ARG A 180 -9.53 -4.17 0.57
CA ARG A 180 -10.91 -3.82 0.24
C ARG A 180 -11.12 -2.34 0.50
N LEU A 181 -11.79 -1.67 -0.42
CA LEU A 181 -12.24 -0.30 -0.25
C LEU A 181 -13.74 -0.24 -0.50
N GLN A 182 -14.47 0.28 0.48
CA GLN A 182 -15.86 0.67 0.35
C GLN A 182 -15.94 2.18 0.30
N MET A 183 -16.93 2.69 -0.44
CA MET A 183 -17.08 4.11 -0.68
C MET A 183 -18.56 4.52 -0.64
N GLU A 184 -18.83 5.66 -0.01
CA GLU A 184 -20.09 6.41 -0.11
C GLU A 184 -19.85 7.70 -0.91
N THR A 185 -20.78 8.01 -1.81
CA THR A 185 -20.79 9.26 -2.58
C THR A 185 -22.10 9.99 -2.32
N LEU A 186 -22.21 11.22 -2.84
CA LEU A 186 -23.46 12.00 -2.73
C LEU A 186 -24.70 11.24 -3.21
N THR A 187 -24.55 10.38 -4.22
CA THR A 187 -25.68 9.68 -4.88
C THR A 187 -25.82 8.22 -4.49
N HIS A 188 -24.84 7.64 -3.80
CA HIS A 188 -24.82 6.21 -3.51
C HIS A 188 -24.27 5.93 -2.12
N LYS A 189 -25.01 5.13 -1.34
CA LYS A 189 -24.61 4.67 0.00
C LYS A 189 -23.37 3.79 -0.03
N MET A 190 -22.76 3.65 1.15
CA MET A 190 -21.57 2.82 1.38
C MET A 190 -21.74 1.43 0.74
N GLN A 191 -20.82 1.10 -0.16
CA GLN A 191 -20.78 -0.18 -0.84
C GLN A 191 -19.36 -0.49 -1.34
N ASP A 192 -19.12 -1.73 -1.72
CA ASP A 192 -17.84 -2.16 -2.27
C ASP A 192 -17.47 -1.35 -3.52
N HIS A 193 -16.28 -0.75 -3.48
CA HIS A 193 -15.70 -0.04 -4.61
C HIS A 193 -14.58 -0.85 -5.27
N THR A 194 -13.60 -1.29 -4.47
CA THR A 194 -12.49 -2.12 -4.95
C THR A 194 -12.20 -3.30 -4.03
N PHE A 195 -11.75 -4.39 -4.65
CA PHE A 195 -11.22 -5.56 -3.99
C PHE A 195 -10.00 -6.05 -4.76
N ILE A 196 -8.94 -6.39 -4.05
CA ILE A 196 -7.72 -6.87 -4.67
C ILE A 196 -6.92 -7.79 -3.73
N ARG A 197 -6.35 -8.84 -4.31
CA ARG A 197 -5.34 -9.69 -3.65
C ARG A 197 -4.00 -9.53 -4.35
N TYR A 198 -2.96 -9.34 -3.55
CA TYR A 198 -1.59 -9.16 -4.00
C TYR A 198 -0.73 -10.34 -3.59
N LYS A 199 0.35 -10.54 -4.34
CA LYS A 199 1.47 -11.39 -3.93
C LYS A 199 2.65 -10.53 -3.52
N LYS A 200 3.38 -10.96 -2.48
CA LYS A 200 4.63 -10.33 -2.09
C LYS A 200 5.67 -10.57 -3.18
N VAL A 201 6.32 -9.49 -3.64
CA VAL A 201 7.35 -9.55 -4.69
C VAL A 201 8.70 -9.02 -4.23
N PHE A 202 8.75 -8.38 -3.06
CA PHE A 202 9.98 -7.85 -2.49
C PHE A 202 9.79 -7.47 -1.02
N PRO A 203 10.86 -7.59 -0.22
CA PRO A 203 11.24 -8.85 0.41
C PRO A 203 10.13 -9.38 1.34
#